data_AF-A0A4S4K5W6-F1
#
_entry.id   AF-A0A4S4K5W6-F1
#
_cell.length_a   1.000
_cell.length_b   1.000
_cell.length_c   1.000
_cell.angle_alpha   90.00
_cell.angle_beta   90.00
_cell.angle_gamma   90.00
#
_symmetry.space_group_name_H-M   'P 1'
#
loop_
_entity.id
_entity.type
_entity.pdbx_description
1 polymer ?
#
loop_
_entity_poly.entity_id
_entity_poly.type
_entity_poly.pdbx_seq_one_letter_code
_entity_poly.pdbx_strand_id
1 'polypeptide(L)'
;AERWGVVSRVVGTGEGEVVKEALAMAETIAAKGRIATQVGKESVKSAYELSLADGLRFERRLFHSLFATQDQKEGMSAFSEKRKPRFSNL
;
A
#
# COMPACT_ATOMS: atom_id res chain seq x y z
N ALA A 1 4.56 -23.09 -4.94
CA ALA A 1 4.90 -21.83 -4.26
C ALA A 1 3.74 -20.84 -4.35
N GLU A 2 3.34 -20.39 -5.55
CA GLU A 2 2.27 -19.38 -5.73
C GLU A 2 0.91 -19.87 -5.20
N ARG A 3 0.47 -21.06 -5.60
CA ARG A 3 -0.77 -21.68 -5.09
C ARG A 3 -0.80 -21.93 -3.58
N TRP A 4 0.35 -21.88 -2.92
CA TRP A 4 0.48 -22.06 -1.47
C TRP A 4 0.68 -20.74 -0.73
N GLY A 5 0.63 -19.60 -1.44
CA GLY A 5 0.80 -18.27 -0.84
C GLY A 5 2.22 -17.92 -0.41
N VAL A 6 3.23 -18.71 -0.80
CA VAL A 6 4.64 -18.48 -0.42
C VAL A 6 5.29 -17.39 -1.28
N VAL A 7 4.80 -17.19 -2.51
CA VAL A 7 5.25 -16.14 -3.42
C VAL A 7 4.04 -15.40 -3.98
N SER A 8 4.21 -14.09 -4.24
CA SER A 8 3.14 -13.23 -4.75
C SER A 8 2.96 -13.31 -6.26
N ARG A 9 3.99 -13.72 -7.02
CA ARG A 9 3.95 -13.83 -8.49
C ARG A 9 5.05 -14.76 -9.00
N VAL A 10 4.77 -15.48 -10.08
CA VAL A 10 5.77 -16.19 -10.90
C VAL A 10 5.91 -15.46 -12.24
N VAL A 11 7.14 -15.30 -12.71
CA VAL A 11 7.46 -14.61 -13.98
C VAL A 11 8.27 -15.52 -14.91
N GLY A 12 8.48 -15.06 -16.15
CA GLY A 12 9.25 -15.80 -17.15
C GLY A 12 10.69 -16.10 -16.73
N THR A 13 11.26 -17.16 -17.30
CA THR A 13 12.64 -17.62 -17.01
C THR A 13 13.72 -16.88 -17.81
N GLY A 14 13.33 -15.91 -18.65
CA GLY A 14 14.27 -15.09 -19.40
C GLY A 14 15.16 -14.26 -18.48
N GLU A 15 16.38 -13.97 -18.93
CA GLU A 15 17.33 -13.15 -18.17
C GLU A 15 16.74 -11.77 -17.87
N GLY A 16 16.80 -11.35 -16.61
CA GLY A 16 16.33 -10.02 -16.17
C GLY A 16 14.81 -9.86 -16.00
N GLU A 17 13.97 -10.83 -16.39
CA GLU A 17 12.51 -10.72 -16.27
C GLU A 17 12.03 -10.53 -14.81
N VAL A 18 12.70 -11.19 -13.84
CA VAL A 18 12.42 -11.00 -12.40
C VAL A 18 12.64 -9.57 -11.94
N VAL A 19 13.77 -8.97 -12.35
CA VAL A 19 14.12 -7.61 -11.95
C VAL A 19 13.18 -6.60 -12.60
N LYS A 20 12.87 -6.79 -13.88
CA LYS A 20 11.94 -5.96 -14.64
C LYS A 20 10.55 -5.94 -13.99
N GLU A 21 9.98 -7.10 -13.65
CA GLU A 21 8.68 -7.17 -12.99
C GLU A 21 8.72 -6.58 -11.58
N ALA A 22 9.79 -6.84 -10.82
CA ALA A 22 9.96 -6.28 -9.48
C ALA A 22 10.00 -4.74 -9.50
N LEU A 23 10.70 -4.14 -10.46
CA LEU A 23 10.76 -2.69 -10.65
C LEU A 23 9.40 -2.13 -11.08
N ALA A 24 8.70 -2.78 -12.02
CA ALA A 24 7.36 -2.35 -12.43
C ALA A 24 6.36 -2.36 -11.25
N MET A 25 6.45 -3.36 -10.36
CA MET A 25 5.67 -3.41 -9.13
C MET A 25 6.08 -2.28 -8.16
N ALA A 26 7.37 -2.03 -7.99
CA ALA A 26 7.88 -0.96 -7.14
C ALA A 26 7.41 0.43 -7.63
N GLU A 27 7.42 0.68 -8.93
CA GLU A 27 6.90 1.90 -9.54
C GLU A 27 5.40 2.09 -9.26
N THR A 28 4.63 1.00 -9.38
CA THR A 28 3.19 1.02 -9.08
C THR A 28 2.91 1.38 -7.62
N ILE A 29 3.72 0.87 -6.69
CA ILE A 29 3.63 1.18 -5.26
C ILE A 29 4.09 2.61 -4.98
N ALA A 30 5.19 3.05 -5.60
CA ALA A 30 5.75 4.39 -5.45
C ALA A 30 4.82 5.50 -5.98
N ALA A 31 3.94 5.17 -6.92
CA ALA A 31 2.90 6.09 -7.41
C ALA A 31 1.72 6.30 -6.44
N LYS A 32 1.71 5.64 -5.27
CA LYS A 32 0.69 5.80 -4.22
C LYS A 32 1.16 6.78 -3.13
N GLY A 33 0.23 7.25 -2.30
CA GLY A 33 0.56 8.09 -1.15
C GLY A 33 1.44 7.32 -0.15
N ARG A 34 2.67 7.81 0.07
CA ARG A 34 3.71 7.10 0.83
C ARG A 34 3.28 6.73 2.25
N ILE A 35 2.74 7.68 3.00
CA ILE A 35 2.34 7.47 4.39
C ILE A 35 1.20 6.45 4.46
N ALA A 36 0.20 6.56 3.58
CA ALA A 36 -0.92 5.61 3.52
C ALA A 36 -0.45 4.19 3.16
N THR A 37 0.49 4.04 2.22
CA THR A 37 1.07 2.74 1.87
C THR A 37 1.86 2.13 3.03
N GLN A 38 2.64 2.94 3.77
CA GLN A 38 3.37 2.48 4.95
C GLN A 38 2.42 2.02 6.06
N VAL A 39 1.40 2.82 6.36
CA VAL A 39 0.36 2.50 7.35
C VAL A 39 -0.38 1.21 6.95
N GLY A 40 -0.76 1.05 5.68
CA GLY A 40 -1.40 -0.18 5.21
C GLY A 40 -0.53 -1.43 5.42
N LYS A 41 0.78 -1.31 5.12
CA LYS A 41 1.74 -2.39 5.39
C LYS A 41 1.86 -2.71 6.88
N GLU A 42 1.89 -1.69 7.73
CA GLU A 42 1.96 -1.85 9.18
C GLU A 42 0.70 -2.53 9.73
N SER A 43 -0.49 -2.09 9.32
CA SER A 43 -1.77 -2.71 9.71
C SER A 43 -1.82 -4.21 9.39
N VAL A 44 -1.48 -4.58 8.16
CA VAL A 44 -1.47 -6.00 7.74
C VAL A 44 -0.46 -6.81 8.56
N LYS A 45 0.73 -6.25 8.82
CA LYS A 45 1.75 -6.96 9.61
C LYS A 45 1.31 -7.13 11.07
N SER A 46 0.73 -6.10 11.67
CA SER A 46 0.25 -6.12 13.06
C SER A 46 -0.94 -7.08 13.26
N ALA A 47 -1.76 -7.31 12.24
CA ALA A 47 -2.89 -8.23 12.30
C ALA A 47 -2.49 -9.69 12.59
N TYR A 48 -1.24 -10.08 12.30
CA TYR A 48 -0.71 -11.42 12.64
C TYR A 48 -0.42 -11.59 14.13
N GLU A 49 -0.24 -10.49 14.87
CA GLU A 49 0.20 -10.48 16.27
C GLU A 49 -0.91 -10.03 17.24
N LEU A 50 -2.06 -9.59 16.71
CA LEU A 50 -3.14 -9.00 17.49
C LEU A 50 -4.43 -9.83 17.40
N SER A 51 -5.24 -9.75 18.45
CA SER A 51 -6.62 -10.20 18.39
C SER A 51 -7.41 -9.38 17.37
N LEU A 52 -8.52 -9.92 16.83
CA LEU A 52 -9.39 -9.16 15.92
C LEU A 52 -9.83 -7.82 16.51
N ALA A 53 -10.22 -7.81 17.79
CA ALA A 53 -10.68 -6.59 18.46
C ALA A 53 -9.57 -5.54 18.58
N ASP A 54 -8.35 -5.97 18.87
CA ASP A 54 -7.21 -5.05 19.01
C ASP A 54 -6.65 -4.60 17.68
N GLY A 55 -6.63 -5.48 16.67
CA GLY A 55 -6.32 -5.16 15.28
C GLY A 55 -7.25 -4.07 14.74
N LEU A 56 -8.57 -4.23 14.90
CA LEU A 56 -9.54 -3.21 14.49
C LEU A 56 -9.35 -1.87 15.22
N ARG A 57 -9.00 -1.90 16.52
CA ARG A 57 -8.68 -0.67 17.27
C ARG A 57 -7.41 -0.02 16.74
N PHE A 58 -6.39 -0.81 16.41
CA PHE A 58 -5.11 -0.36 15.86
C PHE A 58 -5.31 0.29 14.49
N GLU A 59 -5.96 -0.41 13.56
CA GLU A 59 -6.26 0.08 12.20
C GLU A 59 -7.06 1.37 12.23
N ARG A 60 -8.10 1.47 13.07
CA ARG A 60 -8.91 2.68 13.20
C ARG A 60 -8.08 3.89 13.65
N ARG A 61 -7.15 3.70 14.60
CA ARG A 61 -6.27 4.80 15.06
C ARG A 61 -5.34 5.27 13.93
N LEU A 62 -4.72 4.33 13.21
CA LEU A 62 -3.87 4.67 12.09
C LEU A 62 -4.66 5.34 10.96
N PHE A 63 -5.84 4.85 10.64
CA PHE A 63 -6.72 5.46 9.65
C PHE A 63 -7.09 6.91 10.00
N HIS A 64 -7.46 7.18 11.25
CA HIS A 64 -7.71 8.55 11.70
C HIS A 64 -6.47 9.45 11.57
N SER A 65 -5.27 8.93 11.81
CA SER A 65 -4.04 9.71 11.67
C SER A 65 -3.79 10.17 10.23
N LEU A 66 -4.25 9.40 9.22
CA LEU A 66 -4.07 9.76 7.81
C LEU A 66 -4.79 11.04 7.41
N PHE A 67 -5.88 11.42 8.09
CA PHE A 67 -6.60 12.69 7.83
C PHE A 67 -5.76 13.94 8.13
N ALA A 68 -4.64 13.80 8.84
CA ALA A 68 -3.70 14.90 9.06
C ALA A 68 -2.77 15.15 7.87
N THR A 69 -2.67 14.21 6.91
CA THR A 69 -1.76 14.31 5.76
C THR A 69 -2.37 15.12 4.61
N GLN A 70 -1.55 15.80 3.81
CA GLN A 70 -2.06 16.49 2.61
C GLN A 70 -2.43 15.49 1.52
N ASP A 71 -1.67 14.39 1.42
CA ASP A 71 -1.99 13.27 0.51
C ASP A 71 -3.40 12.71 0.71
N GLN A 72 -3.93 12.69 1.95
CA GLN A 72 -5.32 12.28 2.20
C GLN A 72 -6.31 13.27 1.58
N LYS A 73 -6.08 14.59 1.74
CA LYS A 73 -6.94 15.63 1.16
C LYS A 73 -6.90 15.61 -0.36
N GLU A 74 -5.70 15.51 -0.93
CA GLU A 74 -5.47 15.41 -2.37
C GLU A 74 -6.11 14.14 -2.95
N GLY A 75 -5.97 12.99 -2.29
CA GLY A 75 -6.61 11.75 -2.73
C GLY A 75 -8.13 11.88 -2.82
N MET A 76 -8.76 12.50 -1.83
CA MET A 76 -10.21 12.73 -1.81
C MET A 76 -10.65 13.76 -2.86
N SER A 77 -9.93 14.88 -3.00
CA SER A 77 -10.18 15.89 -4.04
C SER A 77 -10.05 15.29 -5.45
N ALA A 78 -8.93 14.61 -5.73
CA ALA A 78 -8.67 13.99 -7.02
C ALA A 78 -9.73 12.95 -7.39
N PHE A 79 -10.20 12.15 -6.41
CA PHE A 79 -11.29 11.21 -6.61
C PHE A 79 -12.60 11.92 -6.96
N SER A 80 -12.97 12.96 -6.21
CA SER A 80 -14.20 13.73 -6.49
C SER A 80 -14.15 14.44 -7.84
N GLU A 81 -12.97 14.91 -8.23
CA GLU A 81 -12.71 15.61 -9.50
C GLU A 81 -12.44 14.65 -10.67
N LYS A 82 -12.45 13.33 -10.44
CA LYS A 82 -12.17 12.29 -11.45
C LYS A 82 -10.83 12.46 -12.17
N ARG A 83 -9.81 12.95 -11.46
CA ARG A 83 -8.44 13.12 -11.96
C ARG A 83 -7.48 12.18 -11.23
N LYS A 84 -6.28 12.02 -11.78
CA LYS A 84 -5.21 11.32 -11.08
C LYS A 84 -4.70 12.17 -9.90
N PRO A 85 -4.52 11.60 -8.70
CA PRO A 85 -3.94 12.32 -7.57
C PRO A 85 -2.46 12.61 -7.80
N ARG A 86 -1.97 13.71 -7.21
CA ARG A 86 -0.57 14.11 -7.18
C ARG A 86 -0.07 14.10 -5.73
N PHE A 87 0.39 12.94 -5.29
CA PHE A 87 0.91 12.79 -3.94
C PHE A 87 2.28 13.49 -3.79
N SER A 88 2.44 14.27 -2.73
CA SER A 88 3.65 15.07 -2.43
C SER A 88 4.39 14.58 -1.19
N ASN A 89 3.90 13.52 -0.53
CA ASN A 89 4.49 12.86 0.65
C ASN A 89 4.47 13.68 1.96
N LEU A 90 3.64 14.71 2.05
CA LEU A 90 3.30 15.43 3.30
C LEU A 90 1.78 15.61 3.40
#